data_AF-A0A960SIP4-F1
#
_entry.id   AF-A0A960SIP4-F1
#
_cell.length_a   1.000
_cell.length_b   1.000
_cell.length_c   1.000
_cell.angle_alpha   90.00
_cell.angle_beta   90.00
_cell.angle_gamma   90.00
#
_symmetry.space_group_name_H-M   'P 1'
#
loop_
_entity.id
_entity.type
_entity.pdbx_description
1 polymer ?
#
loop_
_entity_poly.entity_id
_entity_poly.type
_entity_poly.pdbx_seq_one_letter_code
_entity_poly.pdbx_strand_id
1 'polypeptide(L)'
;MIELRYGTNPHQKTKPVTFPSGKEPLKLLNGAPSMINLLDALTAWQLVRELKEATGLPSAASYKHVSPAGAAVAGTIDEEFKESQFLKTTDYSPLASAYVRARGGDRMCSFGDAAAVSDIVDVSLAEFLKTEVCDLIIA
;
A
#
# COMPACT_ATOMS: atom_id res chain seq x y z
N MET A 1 0.91 18.31 -10.70
CA MET A 1 0.60 17.38 -11.81
C MET A 1 1.42 16.11 -11.63
N ILE A 2 0.96 14.97 -12.14
CA ILE A 2 1.69 13.69 -12.11
C ILE A 2 1.76 13.13 -13.53
N GLU A 3 2.97 12.90 -14.01
CA GLU A 3 3.24 12.23 -15.28
C GLU A 3 3.04 10.72 -15.13
N LEU A 4 2.35 10.10 -16.10
CA LEU A 4 2.16 8.65 -16.14
C LEU A 4 2.99 8.04 -17.26
N ARG A 5 3.54 6.84 -17.03
CA ARG A 5 4.35 6.14 -18.05
C ARG A 5 3.54 5.73 -19.29
N TYR A 6 2.34 5.21 -19.09
CA TYR A 6 1.40 4.74 -20.12
C TYR A 6 0.01 4.49 -19.49
N GLY A 7 -0.98 4.19 -20.33
CA GLY A 7 -2.37 3.97 -19.92
C GLY A 7 -2.57 2.64 -19.20
N THR A 8 -3.73 2.00 -19.39
CA THR A 8 -3.95 0.65 -18.82
C THR A 8 -2.96 -0.36 -19.41
N ASN A 9 -2.59 -0.21 -20.68
CA ASN A 9 -1.63 -1.05 -21.39
C ASN A 9 -0.51 -0.19 -22.04
N PRO A 10 0.68 -0.76 -22.29
CA PRO A 10 1.83 -0.01 -22.81
C PRO A 10 1.61 0.76 -24.11
N HIS A 11 0.74 0.27 -25.00
CA HIS A 11 0.46 0.92 -26.29
C HIS A 11 -0.46 2.15 -26.16
N GLN A 12 -1.10 2.36 -25.00
CA GLN A 12 -2.04 3.45 -24.77
C GLN A 12 -1.31 4.68 -24.23
N LYS A 13 -1.39 5.80 -24.97
CA LYS A 13 -0.87 7.10 -24.52
C LYS A 13 -1.75 7.68 -23.41
N THR A 14 -1.15 8.43 -22.48
CA THR A 14 -1.90 9.15 -21.42
C THR A 14 -1.69 10.65 -21.54
N LYS A 15 -2.54 11.38 -20.82
CA LYS A 15 -2.22 12.75 -20.41
C LYS A 15 -1.78 12.73 -18.94
N PRO A 16 -1.05 13.76 -18.48
CA PRO A 16 -0.71 13.90 -17.08
C PRO A 16 -1.98 14.05 -16.23
N VAL A 17 -1.93 13.55 -14.99
CA VAL A 17 -2.98 13.79 -14.00
C VAL A 17 -2.79 15.19 -13.44
N THR A 18 -3.83 16.00 -13.56
CA THR A 18 -3.85 17.39 -13.09
C THR A 18 -4.79 17.54 -11.91
N PHE A 19 -4.47 18.48 -11.04
CA PHE A 19 -5.28 18.80 -9.87
C PHE A 19 -5.84 20.21 -10.00
N PRO A 20 -7.00 20.52 -9.38
CA PRO A 20 -7.51 21.88 -9.33
C PRO A 20 -6.46 22.86 -8.80
N SER A 21 -6.48 24.10 -9.32
CA SER A 21 -5.52 25.14 -8.91
C SER A 21 -5.54 25.35 -7.39
N GLY A 22 -4.35 25.38 -6.78
CA GLY A 22 -4.17 25.51 -5.32
C GLY A 22 -4.39 24.23 -4.51
N LYS A 23 -4.61 23.07 -5.15
CA LYS A 23 -4.75 21.77 -4.46
C LYS A 23 -3.75 20.75 -5.01
N GLU A 24 -2.94 20.17 -4.13
CA GLU A 24 -2.01 19.09 -4.46
C GLU A 24 -2.20 17.92 -3.48
N PRO A 25 -3.29 17.15 -3.62
CA PRO A 25 -3.62 16.09 -2.66
C PRO A 25 -2.69 14.87 -2.75
N LEU A 26 -1.87 14.79 -3.81
CA LEU A 26 -0.92 13.70 -4.02
C LEU A 26 0.40 14.28 -4.51
N LYS A 27 1.50 13.82 -3.90
CA LYS A 27 2.86 14.20 -4.26
C LYS A 27 3.68 12.96 -4.56
N LEU A 28 4.32 12.95 -5.73
CA LEU A 28 5.26 11.90 -6.10
C LEU A 28 6.62 12.17 -5.45
N LEU A 29 7.06 11.27 -4.56
CA LEU A 29 8.35 11.39 -3.88
C LEU A 29 9.47 10.63 -4.61
N ASN A 30 9.14 9.51 -5.25
CA ASN A 30 10.08 8.68 -5.98
C ASN A 30 9.39 7.87 -7.09
N GLY A 31 10.11 7.58 -8.17
CA GLY A 31 9.64 6.73 -9.27
C GLY A 31 8.74 7.42 -10.29
N ALA A 32 8.04 6.63 -11.10
CA ALA A 32 7.10 7.09 -12.13
C ALA A 32 5.92 6.10 -12.27
N PRO A 33 4.70 6.45 -11.82
CA PRO A 33 3.59 5.51 -11.80
C PRO A 33 3.02 5.25 -13.21
N SER A 34 2.43 4.07 -13.39
CA SER A 34 1.51 3.80 -14.51
C SER A 34 0.07 4.21 -14.14
N MET A 35 -0.86 4.15 -15.10
CA MET A 35 -2.29 4.33 -14.81
C MET A 35 -2.81 3.34 -13.76
N ILE A 36 -2.45 2.06 -13.87
CA ILE A 36 -2.90 1.02 -12.94
C ILE A 36 -2.37 1.31 -11.52
N ASN A 37 -1.10 1.70 -11.40
CA ASN A 37 -0.51 2.08 -10.11
C ASN A 37 -1.31 3.21 -9.43
N LEU A 38 -1.74 4.21 -10.19
CA LEU A 38 -2.55 5.29 -9.63
C LEU A 38 -3.95 4.82 -9.21
N LEU A 39 -4.58 3.93 -9.98
CA LEU A 39 -5.90 3.37 -9.64
C LEU A 39 -5.83 2.51 -8.37
N ASP A 40 -4.81 1.66 -8.24
CA ASP A 40 -4.54 0.91 -7.02
C ASP A 40 -4.33 1.86 -5.83
N ALA A 41 -3.44 2.84 -5.97
CA ALA A 41 -3.12 3.79 -4.89
C ALA A 41 -4.36 4.57 -4.41
N LEU A 42 -5.16 5.12 -5.33
CA LEU A 42 -6.32 5.95 -4.96
C LEU A 42 -7.44 5.15 -4.31
N THR A 43 -7.64 3.90 -4.73
CA THR A 43 -8.65 3.02 -4.13
C THR A 43 -8.18 2.48 -2.79
N ALA A 44 -6.92 2.04 -2.69
CA ALA A 44 -6.33 1.56 -1.44
C ALA A 44 -6.24 2.65 -0.36
N TRP A 45 -5.90 3.89 -0.75
CA TRP A 45 -5.86 5.04 0.16
C TRP A 45 -7.20 5.32 0.84
N GLN A 46 -8.30 5.27 0.08
CA GLN A 46 -9.63 5.50 0.65
C GLN A 46 -9.97 4.42 1.69
N LEU A 47 -9.66 3.16 1.39
CA LEU A 47 -9.90 2.05 2.31
C LEU A 47 -9.14 2.22 3.63
N VAL A 48 -7.84 2.52 3.60
CA VAL A 48 -7.05 2.63 4.84
C VAL A 48 -7.42 3.87 5.66
N ARG A 49 -7.82 4.97 4.99
CA ARG A 49 -8.33 6.16 5.66
C ARG A 49 -9.64 5.88 6.39
N GLU A 50 -10.58 5.20 5.73
CA GLU A 50 -11.87 4.85 6.34
C GLU A 50 -11.71 3.81 7.47
N LEU A 51 -10.80 2.84 7.33
CA LEU A 51 -10.46 1.93 8.42
C LEU A 51 -9.89 2.66 9.64
N LYS A 52 -8.97 3.61 9.41
CA LYS A 52 -8.41 4.44 10.49
C LYS A 52 -9.48 5.27 11.18
N GLU A 53 -10.37 5.90 10.42
CA GLU A 53 -11.48 6.69 10.96
C GLU A 53 -12.45 5.83 11.78
N ALA A 54 -12.80 4.64 11.29
CA ALA A 54 -13.75 3.75 11.94
C ALA A 54 -13.20 3.06 13.20
N THR A 55 -11.88 2.79 13.24
CA THR A 55 -11.27 1.97 14.31
C THR A 55 -10.36 2.74 15.24
N GLY A 56 -9.88 3.93 14.83
CA GLY A 56 -8.85 4.68 15.54
C GLY A 56 -7.44 4.06 15.46
N LEU A 57 -7.28 2.91 14.80
CA LEU A 57 -6.04 2.16 14.75
C LEU A 57 -5.28 2.40 13.43
N PRO A 58 -3.93 2.42 13.46
CA PRO A 58 -3.14 2.39 12.24
C PRO A 58 -3.60 1.26 11.32
N SER A 59 -3.78 1.55 10.04
CA SER A 59 -4.45 0.68 9.08
C SER A 59 -3.63 0.56 7.82
N ALA A 60 -3.71 -0.60 7.18
CA ALA A 60 -2.97 -0.89 5.97
C ALA A 60 -3.74 -1.82 5.03
N ALA A 61 -3.39 -1.76 3.75
CA ALA A 61 -3.93 -2.61 2.71
C ALA A 61 -2.84 -3.01 1.70
N SER A 62 -2.95 -4.24 1.20
CA SER A 62 -2.23 -4.76 0.05
C SER A 62 -3.20 -4.86 -1.11
N TYR A 63 -2.98 -4.08 -2.17
CA TYR A 63 -3.85 -4.06 -3.36
C TYR A 63 -3.19 -4.72 -4.56
N LYS A 64 -3.99 -5.42 -5.36
CA LYS A 64 -3.58 -5.97 -6.65
C LYS A 64 -4.76 -5.90 -7.62
N HIS A 65 -4.54 -5.32 -8.80
CA HIS A 65 -5.58 -5.18 -9.83
C HIS A 65 -6.86 -4.50 -9.34
N VAL A 66 -6.69 -3.39 -8.62
CA VAL A 66 -7.75 -2.49 -8.13
C VAL A 66 -8.67 -3.16 -7.10
N SER A 67 -8.18 -4.20 -6.43
CA SER A 67 -8.89 -4.90 -5.34
C SER A 67 -7.91 -5.24 -4.22
N PRO A 68 -8.36 -5.28 -2.95
CA PRO A 68 -7.49 -5.69 -1.85
C PRO A 68 -7.20 -7.19 -1.94
N ALA A 69 -5.92 -7.55 -1.98
CA ALA A 69 -5.46 -8.89 -1.63
C ALA A 69 -5.60 -9.13 -0.12
N GLY A 70 -5.49 -8.06 0.67
CA GLY A 70 -5.85 -8.06 2.08
C GLY A 70 -5.81 -6.66 2.69
N ALA A 71 -6.46 -6.50 3.84
CA ALA A 71 -6.49 -5.27 4.61
C ALA A 71 -6.57 -5.59 6.10
N ALA A 72 -5.92 -4.79 6.93
CA ALA A 72 -5.91 -4.99 8.37
C ALA A 72 -5.65 -3.67 9.12
N VAL A 73 -6.07 -3.65 10.37
CA VAL A 73 -5.63 -2.65 11.36
C VAL A 73 -4.44 -3.17 12.15
N ALA A 74 -3.78 -2.32 12.93
CA ALA A 74 -2.71 -2.71 13.83
C ALA A 74 -3.18 -3.85 14.76
N GLY A 75 -2.33 -4.85 14.95
CA GLY A 75 -2.65 -5.97 15.83
C GLY A 75 -1.45 -6.86 16.11
N THR A 76 -1.65 -7.82 16.99
CA THR A 76 -0.61 -8.77 17.40
C THR A 76 -0.25 -9.72 16.26
N ILE A 77 1.03 -10.03 16.16
CA ILE A 77 1.55 -11.10 15.31
C ILE A 77 2.02 -12.20 16.25
N ASP A 78 1.29 -13.32 16.27
CA ASP A 78 1.69 -14.50 17.04
C ASP A 78 2.71 -15.35 16.27
N GLU A 79 3.28 -16.33 16.95
CA GLU A 79 4.30 -17.20 16.36
C GLU A 79 3.74 -18.06 15.21
N GLU A 80 2.46 -18.45 15.28
CA GLU A 80 1.78 -19.22 14.21
C GLU A 80 1.67 -18.38 12.93
N PHE A 81 1.21 -17.13 13.04
CA PHE A 81 1.14 -16.22 11.91
C PHE A 81 2.54 -15.94 11.36
N LYS A 82 3.52 -15.68 12.23
CA LYS A 82 4.92 -15.48 11.83
C LYS A 82 5.46 -16.66 11.01
N GLU A 83 5.24 -17.89 11.45
CA GLU A 83 5.67 -19.08 10.72
C GLU A 83 4.94 -19.19 9.37
N SER A 84 3.61 -19.05 9.37
CA SER A 84 2.80 -19.13 8.14
C SER A 84 3.17 -18.08 7.09
N GLN A 85 3.62 -16.91 7.55
CA GLN A 85 4.02 -15.77 6.73
C GLN A 85 5.55 -15.65 6.62
N PHE A 86 6.32 -16.69 6.95
CA PHE A 86 7.78 -16.72 6.83
C PHE A 86 8.48 -15.45 7.37
N LEU A 87 7.95 -14.86 8.45
CA LEU A 87 8.44 -13.62 9.03
C LEU A 87 9.65 -13.89 9.95
N LYS A 88 10.55 -12.91 10.03
CA LYS A 88 11.77 -13.03 10.86
C LYS A 88 11.55 -12.64 12.32
N THR A 89 10.51 -11.86 12.60
CA THR A 89 10.20 -11.31 13.93
C THR A 89 8.69 -11.16 14.09
N THR A 90 8.23 -11.04 15.33
CA THR A 90 6.88 -10.58 15.70
C THR A 90 6.89 -9.11 16.16
N ASP A 91 8.08 -8.55 16.42
CA ASP A 91 8.28 -7.18 16.90
C ASP A 91 8.24 -6.19 15.73
N TYR A 92 7.03 -5.73 15.42
CA TYR A 92 6.76 -4.70 14.43
C TYR A 92 6.09 -3.50 15.09
N SER A 93 6.33 -2.31 14.55
CA SER A 93 5.56 -1.13 14.94
C SER A 93 4.06 -1.33 14.65
N PRO A 94 3.16 -0.53 15.24
CA PRO A 94 1.73 -0.65 14.98
C PRO A 94 1.35 -0.53 13.48
N LEU A 95 2.02 0.33 12.72
CA LEU A 95 1.75 0.48 11.28
C LEU A 95 2.31 -0.70 10.48
N ALA A 96 3.53 -1.13 10.81
CA ALA A 96 4.15 -2.28 10.17
C ALA A 96 3.35 -3.57 10.43
N SER A 97 2.84 -3.77 11.64
CA SER A 97 1.99 -4.93 11.96
C SER A 97 0.68 -4.91 11.18
N ALA A 98 0.07 -3.74 10.98
CA ALA A 98 -1.10 -3.61 10.11
C ALA A 98 -0.78 -4.08 8.68
N TYR A 99 0.32 -3.61 8.09
CA TYR A 99 0.68 -3.97 6.71
C TYR A 99 1.10 -5.43 6.57
N VAL A 100 1.89 -5.96 7.50
CA VAL A 100 2.30 -7.37 7.52
C VAL A 100 1.05 -8.28 7.57
N ARG A 101 0.05 -7.93 8.38
CA ARG A 101 -1.23 -8.64 8.46
C ARG A 101 -2.04 -8.48 7.17
N ALA A 102 -2.10 -7.28 6.59
CA ALA A 102 -2.80 -7.04 5.33
C ALA A 102 -2.20 -7.86 4.17
N ARG A 103 -0.87 -7.85 4.04
CA ARG A 103 -0.14 -8.63 3.03
C ARG A 103 -0.28 -10.14 3.24
N GLY A 104 -0.40 -10.58 4.49
CA GLY A 104 -0.62 -11.98 4.85
C GLY A 104 -2.04 -12.49 4.61
N GLY A 105 -2.98 -11.65 4.16
CA GLY A 105 -4.32 -12.11 3.73
C GLY A 105 -4.24 -13.09 2.56
N ASP A 106 -3.38 -12.79 1.57
CA ASP A 106 -2.94 -13.71 0.53
C ASP A 106 -1.57 -13.27 0.00
N ARG A 107 -0.53 -14.05 0.29
CA ARG A 107 0.85 -13.75 -0.13
C ARG A 107 1.04 -13.84 -1.64
N MET A 108 0.33 -14.75 -2.30
CA MET A 108 0.48 -14.96 -3.75
C MET A 108 -0.14 -13.78 -4.50
N CYS A 109 -1.34 -13.35 -4.10
CA CYS A 109 -1.98 -12.17 -4.67
C CYS A 109 -1.23 -10.87 -4.34
N SER A 110 -0.55 -10.81 -3.19
CA SER A 110 0.26 -9.64 -2.79
C SER A 110 1.61 -9.52 -3.49
N PHE A 111 1.98 -10.45 -4.38
CA PHE A 111 3.24 -10.34 -5.13
C PHE A 111 3.20 -9.13 -6.10
N GLY A 112 4.04 -8.12 -5.84
CA GLY A 112 4.01 -6.85 -6.58
C GLY A 112 2.75 -6.04 -6.28
N ASP A 113 2.30 -6.04 -5.03
CA ASP A 113 1.15 -5.26 -4.59
C ASP A 113 1.41 -3.74 -4.64
N ALA A 114 0.32 -2.99 -4.52
CA ALA A 114 0.31 -1.61 -4.09
C ALA A 114 0.01 -1.55 -2.60
N ALA A 115 1.00 -1.16 -1.80
CA ALA A 115 0.82 -0.94 -0.38
C ALA A 115 0.11 0.39 -0.13
N ALA A 116 -0.89 0.41 0.75
CA ALA A 116 -1.45 1.64 1.30
C ALA A 116 -1.42 1.58 2.83
N VAL A 117 -1.12 2.71 3.46
CA VAL A 117 -1.09 2.83 4.93
C VAL A 117 -1.73 4.15 5.37
N SER A 118 -2.34 4.18 6.56
CA SER A 118 -3.09 5.35 7.05
C SER A 118 -2.26 6.37 7.83
N ASP A 119 -1.02 6.01 8.19
CA ASP A 119 -0.14 6.80 9.05
C ASP A 119 1.25 6.93 8.40
N ILE A 120 2.09 7.81 8.95
CA ILE A 120 3.44 8.06 8.45
C ILE A 120 4.27 6.77 8.46
N VAL A 121 4.89 6.46 7.31
CA VAL A 121 5.78 5.31 7.14
C VAL A 121 6.97 5.43 8.08
N ASP A 122 7.12 4.45 8.98
CA ASP A 122 8.25 4.34 9.90
C ASP A 122 9.32 3.36 9.40
N VAL A 123 10.43 3.29 10.14
CA VAL A 123 11.57 2.42 9.80
C VAL A 123 11.19 0.93 9.83
N SER A 124 10.28 0.53 10.73
CA SER A 124 9.85 -0.87 10.85
C SER A 124 9.14 -1.33 9.57
N LEU A 125 8.19 -0.52 9.07
CA LEU A 125 7.49 -0.79 7.82
C LEU A 125 8.43 -0.73 6.61
N ALA A 126 9.31 0.28 6.57
CA ALA A 126 10.26 0.45 5.47
C ALA A 126 11.23 -0.74 5.35
N GLU A 127 11.78 -1.25 6.45
CA GLU A 127 12.66 -2.43 6.43
C GLU A 127 11.92 -3.70 6.06
N PHE A 128 10.65 -3.85 6.44
CA PHE A 128 9.82 -4.98 5.98
C PHE A 128 9.63 -4.93 4.45
N LEU A 129 9.13 -3.80 3.92
CA LEU A 129 8.88 -3.61 2.49
C LEU A 129 10.13 -3.81 1.62
N LYS A 130 11.29 -3.41 2.10
CA LYS A 130 12.57 -3.59 1.42
C LYS A 130 12.91 -5.06 1.11
N THR A 131 12.31 -6.00 1.83
CA THR A 131 12.53 -7.45 1.64
C THR A 131 11.45 -8.11 0.78
N GLU A 132 10.42 -7.38 0.39
CA GLU A 132 9.24 -7.88 -0.31
C GLU A 132 9.15 -7.33 -1.73
N VAL A 133 8.51 -8.08 -2.63
CA VAL A 133 8.18 -7.57 -3.97
C VAL A 133 6.92 -6.72 -3.88
N CYS A 134 7.09 -5.41 -4.07
CA CYS A 134 6.04 -4.39 -3.97
C CYS A 134 6.23 -3.36 -5.10
N ASP A 135 5.15 -3.02 -5.80
CA ASP A 135 5.19 -2.11 -6.96
C ASP A 135 5.18 -0.63 -6.54
N LEU A 136 4.46 -0.29 -5.46
CA LEU A 136 4.33 1.07 -4.94
C LEU A 136 3.85 1.10 -3.49
N ILE A 137 4.03 2.26 -2.85
CA ILE A 137 3.37 2.61 -1.59
C ILE A 137 2.69 3.99 -1.67
N ILE A 138 1.50 4.11 -1.08
CA ILE A 138 0.83 5.37 -0.74
C ILE A 138 0.60 5.46 0.78
N ALA A 139 0.81 6.64 1.37
CA ALA A 139 0.75 6.89 2.80
C ALA A 139 0.29 8.33 3.09
#